data_AF-A0A8E2W7C8-F1
#
_entry.id   AF-A0A8E2W7C8-F1
#
_cell.length_a   1.000
_cell.length_b   1.000
_cell.length_c   1.000
_cell.angle_alpha   90.00
_cell.angle_beta   90.00
_cell.angle_gamma   90.00
#
_symmetry.space_group_name_H-M   'P 1'
#
loop_
_entity.id
_entity.type
_entity.pdbx_description
1 polymer ?
#
loop_
_entity_poly.entity_id
_entity_poly.type
_entity_poly.pdbx_seq_one_letter_code
_entity_poly.pdbx_strand_id
1 'polypeptide(L)' 'MARSKPSQQLSQTEIERFLVAAEALHLSIIKPFISPTCDHYRATRVLHEVLLKAVREVTGQEVAFIRWNTTGPVRPPTAP' A
#
# COMPACT_ATOMS: atom_id res chain seq x y z
N MET A 1 3.07 40.82 0.36
CA MET A 1 3.16 39.50 -0.32
C MET A 1 1.81 38.81 -0.13
N ALA A 2 1.29 38.12 -1.15
CA ALA A 2 0.01 37.42 -1.01
C ALA A 2 0.19 36.19 -0.08
N ARG A 3 -0.64 36.08 0.96
CA ARG A 3 -0.66 34.92 1.84
C ARG A 3 -1.34 33.78 1.09
N SER A 4 -0.56 32.88 0.50
CA SER A 4 -1.08 31.65 -0.10
C SER A 4 -2.02 30.97 0.88
N LYS A 5 -3.19 30.55 0.38
CA LYS A 5 -4.20 29.83 1.16
C LYS A 5 -3.53 28.59 1.78
N PRO A 6 -3.90 28.16 3.01
CA PRO A 6 -3.42 26.89 3.53
C PRO A 6 -3.72 25.80 2.49
N SER A 7 -2.76 24.90 2.28
CA SER A 7 -2.82 23.82 1.30
C SER A 7 -4.17 23.13 1.35
N GLN A 8 -4.87 23.03 0.21
CA GLN A 8 -6.17 22.37 0.14
C GLN A 8 -6.02 20.94 0.66
N GLN A 9 -6.61 20.67 1.81
CA GLN A 9 -6.83 19.31 2.27
C GLN A 9 -7.81 18.66 1.30
N LEU A 10 -7.54 17.41 0.91
CA LEU A 10 -8.42 16.67 0.01
C LEU A 10 -9.82 16.56 0.62
N SER A 11 -10.84 16.78 -0.19
CA SER A 11 -12.21 16.52 0.22
C SER A 11 -12.44 15.02 0.44
N GLN A 12 -13.45 14.67 1.24
CA GLN A 12 -13.79 13.29 1.55
C GLN A 12 -13.93 12.41 0.29
N THR A 13 -14.56 12.94 -0.77
CA THR A 13 -14.72 12.25 -2.06
C THR A 13 -13.40 12.08 -2.84
N GLU A 14 -12.43 12.97 -2.65
CA GLU A 14 -11.08 12.82 -3.23
C GLU A 14 -10.27 11.77 -2.46
N ILE A 15 -10.40 11.72 -1.13
CA ILE A 15 -9.81 10.68 -0.28
C ILE A 15 -10.36 9.30 -0.66
N GLU A 16 -11.67 9.17 -0.85
CA GLU A 16 -12.32 7.92 -1.29
C GLU A 16 -11.82 7.46 -2.67
N ARG A 17 -11.73 8.36 -3.65
CA ARG A 17 -11.17 8.06 -4.98
C ARG A 17 -9.71 7.63 -4.91
N PHE A 18 -8.92 8.30 -4.08
CA PHE A 18 -7.52 7.96 -3.84
C PHE A 18 -7.37 6.58 -3.18
N LEU A 19 -8.24 6.21 -2.23
CA LEU A 19 -8.25 4.89 -1.61
C LEU A 19 -8.56 3.76 -2.62
N VAL A 20 -9.54 3.94 -3.49
CA VAL A 20 -9.85 2.97 -4.56
C VAL A 20 -8.67 2.82 -5.53
N ALA A 21 -8.00 3.92 -5.88
CA ALA A 21 -6.80 3.87 -6.73
C ALA A 21 -5.62 3.18 -6.02
N ALA A 22 -5.43 3.42 -4.72
CA ALA A 22 -4.39 2.77 -3.92
C ALA A 22 -4.62 1.26 -3.77
N GLU A 23 -5.87 0.83 -3.56
CA GLU A 23 -6.24 -0.60 -3.53
C GLU A 23 -5.98 -1.27 -4.88
N ALA A 24 -6.39 -0.65 -5.99
CA ALA A 24 -6.13 -1.16 -7.34
C ALA A 24 -4.62 -1.29 -7.64
N LEU A 25 -3.80 -0.32 -7.20
CA LEU A 25 -2.35 -0.37 -7.33
C LEU A 25 -1.73 -1.47 -6.44
N HIS A 26 -2.18 -1.59 -5.18
CA HIS A 26 -1.77 -2.68 -4.29
C HIS A 26 -2.07 -4.06 -4.89
N LEU A 27 -3.27 -4.26 -5.42
CA LEU A 27 -3.66 -5.50 -6.10
C LEU A 27 -2.78 -5.78 -7.33
N SER A 28 -2.42 -4.74 -8.10
CA SER A 28 -1.51 -4.85 -9.24
C SER A 28 -0.07 -5.23 -8.84
N ILE A 29 0.33 -4.88 -7.61
CA ILE A 29 1.63 -5.21 -7.02
C ILE A 29 1.67 -6.64 -6.45
N ILE A 30 0.58 -7.13 -5.84
CA ILE A 30 0.58 -8.45 -5.15
C ILE A 30 0.11 -9.63 -6.01
N LYS A 31 -0.64 -9.39 -7.10
CA LYS A 31 -1.14 -10.45 -7.99
C LYS A 31 -0.08 -11.15 -8.88
N PRO A 32 1.00 -10.49 -9.34
CA PRO A 32 1.99 -11.15 -10.20
C PRO A 32 2.75 -12.26 -9.48
N PHE A 33 2.75 -13.47 -10.04
CA PHE A 33 3.64 -14.57 -9.63
C PHE A 33 5.07 -14.33 -10.14
N ILE A 34 5.73 -13.32 -9.56
CA ILE A 34 7.14 -12.99 -9.81
C ILE A 34 8.03 -13.51 -8.67
N SER A 35 9.27 -13.92 -8.99
CA SER A 35 10.18 -14.45 -7.97
C SER A 35 10.49 -13.40 -6.89
N PRO A 36 10.45 -13.77 -5.59
CA PRO A 36 10.83 -12.85 -4.50
C PRO A 36 12.30 -12.41 -4.56
N THR A 37 13.12 -13.06 -5.39
CA THR A 37 14.55 -12.73 -5.57
C THR A 37 14.83 -11.76 -6.74
N CYS A 38 13.86 -11.45 -7.60
CA CYS A 38 14.12 -10.60 -8.77
C CYS A 38 13.95 -9.10 -8.48
N ASP A 39 14.65 -8.25 -9.24
CA ASP A 39 14.63 -6.81 -9.02
C ASP A 39 13.25 -6.18 -9.28
N HIS A 40 12.42 -6.78 -10.14
CA HIS A 40 11.02 -6.37 -10.31
C HIS A 40 10.21 -6.51 -9.02
N TYR A 41 10.38 -7.62 -8.28
CA TYR A 41 9.73 -7.81 -6.98
C TYR A 41 10.29 -6.86 -5.92
N ARG A 42 11.61 -6.62 -5.91
CA ARG A 42 12.23 -5.62 -5.03
C ARG A 42 11.66 -4.22 -5.28
N ALA A 43 11.51 -3.83 -6.55
CA ALA A 43 10.93 -2.54 -6.93
C ALA A 43 9.45 -2.42 -6.53
N THR A 44 8.63 -3.46 -6.74
CA THR A 44 7.21 -3.41 -6.35
C THR A 44 6.98 -3.50 -4.83
N ARG A 45 7.88 -4.14 -4.07
CA ARG A 45 7.92 -4.04 -2.59
C ARG A 45 8.15 -2.61 -2.13
N VAL A 46 9.19 -1.94 -2.63
CA VAL A 46 9.49 -0.53 -2.27
C VAL A 46 8.33 0.40 -2.67
N LEU A 47 7.73 0.20 -3.85
CA LEU A 47 6.55 0.96 -4.28
C LEU A 47 5.36 0.76 -3.33
N HIS A 48 5.14 -0.46 -2.83
CA HIS A 48 4.09 -0.74 -1.86
C HIS A 48 4.35 -0.05 -0.51
N GLU A 49 5.57 -0.11 0.03
CA GLU A 49 5.93 0.56 1.29
C GLU A 49 5.71 2.08 1.21
N VAL A 50 6.11 2.70 0.09
CA VAL A 50 5.84 4.13 -0.19
C VAL A 50 4.34 4.41 -0.30
N LEU A 51 3.58 3.55 -0.97
CA LEU A 51 2.12 3.67 -1.09
C LEU A 51 1.43 3.59 0.28
N LEU A 52 1.82 2.65 1.14
CA LEU A 52 1.24 2.52 2.49
C LEU A 52 1.51 3.77 3.34
N LYS A 53 2.73 4.31 3.28
CA LYS A 53 3.08 5.57 3.94
C LYS A 53 2.21 6.72 3.41
N ALA A 54 2.12 6.88 2.08
CA ALA A 54 1.34 7.95 1.47
C ALA A 54 -0.15 7.87 1.82
N VAL A 55 -0.74 6.67 1.88
CA VAL A 55 -2.14 6.52 2.31
C VAL A 55 -2.33 6.94 3.76
N ARG A 56 -1.43 6.54 4.67
CA ARG A 56 -1.49 6.96 6.08
C ARG A 56 -1.33 8.47 6.25
N GLU A 57 -0.49 9.12 5.43
CA GLU A 57 -0.33 10.59 5.43
C GLU A 57 -1.55 11.33 4.87
N VAL A 58 -2.30 10.72 3.93
CA VAL A 58 -3.53 11.29 3.35
C VAL A 58 -4.76 11.10 4.24
N THR A 59 -4.92 9.93 4.87
CA THR A 59 -6.15 9.60 5.65
C THR A 59 -6.00 9.79 7.15
N GLY A 60 -4.78 9.86 7.68
CA GLY A 60 -4.49 9.73 9.11
C GLY A 60 -4.71 8.32 9.68
N GLN A 61 -5.02 7.32 8.84
CA GLN A 61 -5.40 5.96 9.25
C GLN A 61 -4.48 4.88 8.64
N GLU A 62 -4.26 3.80 9.39
CA GLU A 62 -3.72 2.56 8.84
C GLU A 62 -4.85 1.75 8.20
N VAL A 63 -4.83 1.65 6.87
CA VAL A 63 -5.86 0.96 6.07
C VAL A 63 -5.63 -0.54 5.98
N ALA A 64 -6.71 -1.33 5.98
CA ALA A 64 -6.62 -2.79 6.09
C ALA A 64 -5.84 -3.51 4.97
N PHE A 65 -5.66 -2.87 3.79
CA PHE A 65 -4.81 -3.37 2.70
C PHE A 65 -3.33 -3.54 3.11
N ILE A 66 -2.90 -2.97 4.24
CA ILE A 66 -1.58 -3.17 4.86
C ILE A 66 -1.31 -4.65 5.22
N ARG A 67 -2.35 -5.50 5.33
CA ARG A 67 -2.17 -6.96 5.35
C ARG A 67 -1.83 -7.50 3.96
N TRP A 68 -0.66 -7.07 3.46
CA TRP A 68 0.15 -7.77 2.49
C TRP A 68 0.19 -9.27 2.88
N ASN A 69 -0.56 -10.09 2.15
CA ASN A 69 -0.85 -11.47 2.55
C ASN A 69 0.15 -12.45 1.90
N THR A 70 1.44 -12.27 2.20
CA THR A 70 2.35 -13.43 2.11
C THR A 70 1.78 -14.51 3.01
N THR A 71 1.62 -15.71 2.44
CA THR A 71 1.59 -16.95 3.20
C THR A 71 2.63 -16.87 4.29
N GLY A 72 2.20 -16.87 5.57
CA GLY A 72 3.12 -16.92 6.69
C GLY A 72 4.01 -18.15 6.59
N PRO A 73 5.16 -18.20 7.29
CA PRO A 73 6.03 -19.37 7.28
C PRO A 73 5.17 -20.62 7.56
N VAL A 74 5.20 -21.57 6.61
CA VAL A 74 4.49 -22.84 6.76
C VAL A 74 4.97 -23.45 8.07
N ARG A 75 4.07 -23.56 9.05
CA ARG A 75 4.41 -24.22 10.32
C ARG A 75 4.84 -25.64 9.93
N PRO A 76 6.08 -26.06 10.27
CA PRO A 76 6.46 -27.45 10.03
C PRO A 76 5.45 -28.34 10.77
N PRO A 77 5.05 -29.48 10.19
CA PRO A 77 4.13 -30.38 10.86
C PRO A 77 4.74 -30.77 12.21
N THR A 78 4.02 -30.47 13.29
CA THR A 78 4.38 -30.93 14.64
C THR A 78 4.21 -32.45 14.65
N ALA A 79 5.33 -33.16 14.52
CA ALA A 79 5.35 -34.61 14.61
C ALA A 79 4.91 -35.03 16.04
N PRO A 80 4.10 -36.11 16.16
CA PRO A 80 3.83 -36.77 17.43
C PRO A 80 5.03 -37.60 17.91
#